data_AF-A0A0K1QHA7-F1
#
_entry.id   AF-A0A0K1QHA7-F1
#
_cell.length_a   1.000
_cell.length_b   1.000
_cell.length_c   1.000
_cell.angle_alpha   90.00
_cell.angle_beta   90.00
_cell.angle_gamma   90.00
#
_symmetry.space_group_name_H-M   'P 1'
#
loop_
_entity.id
_entity.type
_entity.pdbx_description
1 polymer ?
#
loop_
_entity_poly.entity_id
_entity_poly.type
_entity_poly.pdbx_seq_one_letter_code
_entity_poly.pdbx_strand_id
1 'polypeptide(L)'
;MPKHAEGSAKLVFLWPPDSCEGGGYQVITTRGGKFVGNIARGTRLETDLAPGSYDFITWNSEKERFGQAPSVERTGVLHADVRPQQTYFVRLAFGEWAVSGPREQWSRTWTGRGPLRRCVESDAALVRLSPQSNLWPHLQEWLDELTPIAADTESGQRWLEQQPWLVATHRDLADARALRLTREARRLASIEPTDGVALVP
;
A
#
# COMPACT_ATOMS: atom_id res chain seq x y z
N MET A 1 -0.22 19.17 11.71
CA MET A 1 0.13 18.52 10.43
C MET A 1 1.61 18.16 10.45
N PRO A 2 2.03 16.99 9.94
CA PRO A 2 3.43 16.59 10.00
C PRO A 2 4.26 17.46 9.04
N LYS A 3 5.32 18.10 9.55
CA LYS A 3 6.22 18.98 8.78
C LYS A 3 7.08 18.15 7.82
N HIS A 4 7.21 18.62 6.59
CA HIS A 4 8.02 18.04 5.52
C HIS A 4 9.43 18.63 5.49
N ALA A 5 10.39 17.87 4.95
CA ALA A 5 11.59 18.49 4.37
C ALA A 5 11.18 19.38 3.19
N GLU A 6 11.72 20.59 3.09
CA GLU A 6 11.33 21.55 2.04
C GLU A 6 11.44 20.94 0.63
N GLY A 7 10.36 21.04 -0.15
CA GLY A 7 10.30 20.53 -1.53
C GLY A 7 10.01 19.03 -1.68
N SER A 8 9.84 18.28 -0.58
CA SER A 8 9.46 16.86 -0.62
C SER A 8 7.95 16.64 -0.80
N ALA A 9 7.58 15.44 -1.25
CA ALA A 9 6.24 14.89 -1.24
C ALA A 9 6.06 13.91 -0.07
N LYS A 10 4.84 13.76 0.46
CA LYS A 10 4.49 12.68 1.39
C LYS A 10 3.88 11.51 0.66
N LEU A 11 4.29 10.30 1.00
CA LEU A 11 3.44 9.12 0.86
C LEU A 11 3.03 8.62 2.24
N VAL A 12 1.74 8.35 2.40
CA VAL A 12 1.15 7.76 3.60
C VAL A 12 0.58 6.39 3.24
N PHE A 13 1.28 5.34 3.64
CA PHE A 13 0.81 3.97 3.51
C PHE A 13 -0.08 3.63 4.71
N LEU A 14 -1.24 3.05 4.43
CA LEU A 14 -2.27 2.72 5.41
C LEU A 14 -2.54 1.23 5.34
N TRP A 15 -2.50 0.54 6.48
CA TRP A 15 -2.95 -0.84 6.57
C TRP A 15 -4.03 -1.00 7.64
N PRO A 16 -5.31 -0.82 7.26
CA PRO A 16 -6.44 -0.92 8.17
C PRO A 16 -6.54 -2.26 8.94
N PRO A 17 -7.00 -2.27 10.20
CA PRO A 17 -7.13 -3.47 11.03
C PRO A 17 -8.18 -4.46 10.50
N ASP A 18 -9.15 -3.97 9.74
CA ASP A 18 -10.18 -4.78 9.09
C ASP A 18 -9.67 -5.50 7.83
N SER A 19 -8.41 -5.27 7.42
CA SER A 19 -7.78 -5.91 6.26
C SER A 19 -7.86 -7.45 6.30
N CYS A 20 -8.35 -8.03 5.21
CA CYS A 20 -8.46 -9.48 5.02
C CYS A 20 -7.14 -10.25 5.05
N GLU A 21 -6.00 -9.63 4.76
CA GLU A 21 -4.74 -10.35 4.64
C GLU A 21 -4.14 -10.71 6.00
N GLY A 22 -4.34 -11.94 6.47
CA GLY A 22 -3.81 -12.45 7.75
C GLY A 22 -2.29 -12.31 7.90
N GLY A 23 -1.85 -11.76 9.04
CA GLY A 23 -0.51 -11.93 9.61
C GLY A 23 0.59 -10.95 9.18
N GLY A 24 1.44 -10.59 10.16
CA GLY A 24 2.78 -10.04 9.97
C GLY A 24 2.91 -8.56 9.59
N TYR A 25 3.97 -8.28 8.87
CA TYR A 25 4.30 -6.98 8.32
C TYR A 25 4.62 -7.11 6.82
N GLN A 26 4.39 -6.03 6.10
CA GLN A 26 4.69 -5.88 4.69
C GLN A 26 5.94 -5.03 4.56
N VAL A 27 6.94 -5.55 3.87
CA VAL A 27 8.10 -4.78 3.44
C VAL A 27 7.68 -3.92 2.26
N ILE A 28 8.11 -2.66 2.22
CA ILE A 28 7.90 -1.75 1.09
C ILE A 28 9.27 -1.29 0.59
N THR A 29 9.50 -1.44 -0.72
CA THR A 29 10.70 -0.97 -1.39
C THR A 29 10.35 -0.20 -2.66
N THR A 30 11.31 0.56 -3.18
CA THR A 30 11.26 1.00 -4.57
C THR A 30 11.80 -0.12 -5.48
N ARG A 31 11.45 -0.08 -6.76
CA ARG A 31 11.97 -0.99 -7.80
C ARG A 31 13.51 -1.02 -7.88
N GLY A 32 14.17 0.07 -7.50
CA GLY A 32 15.63 0.15 -7.42
C GLY A 32 16.23 -0.58 -6.20
N GLY A 33 15.42 -1.21 -5.36
CA GLY A 33 15.87 -1.91 -4.16
C GLY A 33 16.09 -0.99 -2.95
N LYS A 34 15.62 0.27 -2.99
CA LYS A 34 15.68 1.16 -1.84
C LYS A 34 14.57 0.79 -0.86
N PHE A 35 14.93 0.55 0.40
CA PHE A 35 13.97 0.33 1.47
C PHE A 35 13.16 1.60 1.76
N VAL A 36 11.85 1.44 1.87
CA VAL A 36 10.91 2.53 2.23
C VAL A 36 10.45 2.36 3.67
N GLY A 37 10.06 1.16 4.05
CA GLY A 37 9.60 0.87 5.41
C GLY A 37 8.96 -0.50 5.53
N ASN A 38 8.65 -0.87 6.77
CA ASN A 38 7.77 -1.98 7.08
C ASN A 38 6.46 -1.43 7.59
N ILE A 39 5.34 -1.97 7.16
CA ILE A 39 4.02 -1.62 7.67
C ILE A 39 3.36 -2.86 8.25
N ALA A 40 2.77 -2.72 9.44
CA ALA A 40 1.98 -3.77 10.06
C ALA A 40 0.50 -3.41 10.01
N ARG A 41 -0.36 -4.41 10.18
CA ARG A 41 -1.80 -4.15 10.25
C ARG A 41 -2.14 -3.25 11.46
N GLY A 42 -3.07 -2.31 11.29
CA GLY A 42 -3.46 -1.34 12.31
C GLY A 42 -2.51 -0.14 12.40
N THR A 43 -1.58 0.00 11.45
CA THR A 43 -0.58 1.08 11.44
C THR A 43 -0.64 1.91 10.18
N ARG A 44 -0.03 3.09 10.24
CA ARG A 44 0.27 3.94 9.09
C ARG A 44 1.74 4.30 9.05
N LEU A 45 2.32 4.20 7.87
CA LEU A 45 3.72 4.55 7.61
C LEU A 45 3.75 5.83 6.76
N GLU A 46 4.42 6.86 7.26
CA GLU A 46 4.67 8.10 6.52
C GLU A 46 6.11 8.12 5.99
N THR A 47 6.28 8.49 4.73
CA THR A 47 7.59 8.62 4.09
C THR A 47 7.67 9.91 3.29
N ASP A 48 8.78 10.63 3.44
CA ASP A 48 9.11 11.79 2.62
C ASP A 48 9.91 11.34 1.40
N LEU A 49 9.50 11.81 0.23
CA LEU A 49 10.10 11.47 -1.04
C LEU A 49 10.46 12.73 -1.81
N ALA A 50 11.53 12.65 -2.59
CA ALA A 50 11.77 13.67 -3.61
C ALA A 50 10.64 13.59 -4.66
N PRO A 51 10.31 14.70 -5.35
CA PRO A 51 9.46 14.64 -6.53
C PRO A 51 10.06 13.72 -7.60
N GLY A 52 9.22 12.96 -8.30
CA GLY A 52 9.67 12.03 -9.32
C GLY A 52 8.75 10.83 -9.54
N SER A 53 9.21 9.88 -10.34
CA SER A 53 8.51 8.63 -10.65
C SER A 53 9.08 7.47 -9.85
N TYR A 54 8.21 6.70 -9.22
CA TYR A 54 8.55 5.57 -8.37
C TYR A 54 7.68 4.36 -8.69
N ASP A 55 8.28 3.19 -8.67
CA ASP A 55 7.56 1.93 -8.60
C ASP A 55 7.78 1.36 -7.20
N PHE A 56 6.72 1.26 -6.40
CA PHE A 56 6.77 0.63 -5.10
C PHE A 56 6.39 -0.83 -5.21
N ILE A 57 7.13 -1.66 -4.48
CA ILE A 57 6.94 -3.10 -4.41
C ILE A 57 6.74 -3.47 -2.95
N THR A 58 5.79 -4.35 -2.69
CA THR A 58 5.52 -4.81 -1.33
C THR A 58 5.29 -6.31 -1.23
N TRP A 59 5.73 -6.92 -0.13
CA TRP A 59 5.55 -8.35 0.15
C TRP A 59 5.61 -8.67 1.65
N ASN A 60 5.08 -9.83 2.01
CA ASN A 60 5.01 -10.29 3.41
C ASN A 60 6.21 -11.18 3.75
N SER A 61 7.29 -10.59 4.26
CA SER A 61 8.52 -11.34 4.57
C SER A 61 8.38 -12.34 5.72
N GLU A 62 7.41 -12.16 6.62
CA GLU A 62 7.19 -13.11 7.72
C GLU A 62 6.66 -14.44 7.17
N LYS A 63 5.70 -14.42 6.26
CA LYS A 63 5.18 -15.65 5.63
C LYS A 63 6.28 -16.41 4.88
N GLU A 64 7.19 -15.68 4.23
CA GLU A 64 8.33 -16.27 3.52
C GLU A 64 9.37 -16.86 4.45
N ARG A 65 9.63 -16.19 5.58
CA ARG A 65 10.47 -16.74 6.65
C ARG A 65 9.93 -18.06 7.21
N PHE A 66 8.60 -18.22 7.21
CA PHE A 66 7.94 -19.48 7.58
C PHE A 66 7.75 -20.47 6.41
N GLY A 67 8.54 -20.34 5.35
CA GLY A 67 8.66 -21.34 4.29
C GLY A 67 7.61 -21.24 3.18
N GLN A 68 6.80 -20.17 3.17
CA GLN A 68 5.90 -19.92 2.04
C GLN A 68 6.70 -19.30 0.89
N ALA A 69 6.62 -19.87 -0.31
CA ALA A 69 7.33 -19.31 -1.45
C ALA A 69 6.80 -17.91 -1.80
N PRO A 70 7.68 -16.98 -2.23
CA PRO A 70 7.26 -15.74 -2.87
C PRO A 70 6.26 -16.03 -4.00
N SER A 71 5.22 -15.21 -4.12
CA SER A 71 4.15 -15.41 -5.12
C SER A 71 3.71 -14.10 -5.74
N VAL A 72 3.22 -14.20 -6.99
CA VAL A 72 2.75 -13.05 -7.78
C VAL A 72 1.55 -12.39 -7.08
N GLU A 73 0.66 -13.20 -6.52
CA GLU A 73 -0.60 -12.79 -5.90
C GLU A 73 -0.38 -12.02 -4.60
N ARG A 74 0.77 -12.22 -3.96
CA ARG A 74 1.16 -11.59 -2.68
C ARG A 74 2.21 -10.50 -2.81
N THR A 75 2.66 -10.25 -4.03
CA THR A 75 3.54 -9.14 -4.34
C THR A 75 2.68 -7.98 -4.82
N GLY A 76 2.69 -6.87 -4.06
CA GLY A 76 2.05 -5.64 -4.47
C GLY A 76 2.95 -4.76 -5.31
N VAL A 77 2.33 -4.03 -6.24
CA VAL A 77 2.99 -3.06 -7.10
C VAL A 77 2.16 -1.80 -7.15
N LEU A 78 2.82 -0.65 -7.09
CA LEU A 78 2.23 0.68 -7.23
C LEU A 78 3.16 1.56 -8.05
N HIS A 79 2.69 2.04 -9.18
CA HIS A 79 3.35 3.12 -9.90
C HIS A 79 2.97 4.46 -9.27
N ALA A 80 3.89 5.41 -9.18
CA ALA A 80 3.61 6.71 -8.57
C ALA A 80 4.43 7.84 -9.17
N ASP A 81 3.74 8.83 -9.72
CA ASP A 81 4.31 10.10 -10.14
C ASP A 81 3.96 11.18 -9.10
N VAL A 82 4.95 11.56 -8.29
CA VAL A 82 4.77 12.47 -7.15
C VAL A 82 5.31 13.87 -7.43
N ARG A 83 4.56 14.88 -6.97
CA ARG A 83 4.90 16.31 -7.06
C ARG A 83 5.36 16.86 -5.71
N PRO A 84 6.19 17.93 -5.72
CA PRO A 84 6.61 18.58 -4.48
C PRO A 84 5.40 19.08 -3.70
N GLN A 85 5.51 19.05 -2.36
CA GLN A 85 4.53 19.62 -1.43
C GLN A 85 3.11 19.02 -1.57
N GLN A 86 3.02 17.77 -2.01
CA GLN A 86 1.79 17.00 -2.09
C GLN A 86 1.81 15.86 -1.09
N THR A 87 0.65 15.51 -0.55
CA THR A 87 0.45 14.29 0.25
C THR A 87 -0.37 13.29 -0.54
N TYR A 88 0.16 12.08 -0.69
CA TYR A 88 -0.49 10.96 -1.35
C TYR A 88 -0.81 9.86 -0.34
N PHE A 89 -1.97 9.24 -0.50
CA PHE A 89 -2.44 8.20 0.41
C PHE A 89 -2.55 6.87 -0.33
N VAL A 90 -2.03 5.81 0.27
CA VAL A 90 -1.98 4.47 -0.32
C VAL A 90 -2.52 3.48 0.70
N ARG A 91 -3.53 2.71 0.31
CA ARG A 91 -4.09 1.63 1.12
C ARG A 91 -3.51 0.29 0.66
N LEU A 92 -3.09 -0.54 1.60
CA LEU A 92 -2.84 -1.95 1.34
C LEU A 92 -4.19 -2.70 1.24
N ALA A 93 -4.42 -3.40 0.13
CA ALA A 93 -5.74 -3.92 -0.26
C ALA A 93 -5.78 -5.43 -0.56
N PHE A 94 -4.80 -6.19 -0.07
CA PHE A 94 -4.77 -7.64 -0.22
C PHE A 94 -6.07 -8.27 0.30
N GLY A 95 -6.77 -9.02 -0.56
CA GLY A 95 -7.95 -9.78 -0.16
C GLY A 95 -9.27 -9.00 -0.01
N GLU A 96 -9.39 -7.74 -0.46
CA GLU A 96 -10.57 -6.91 -0.09
C GLU A 96 -11.44 -6.26 -1.18
N TRP A 97 -11.32 -6.58 -2.47
CA TRP A 97 -12.04 -5.81 -3.50
C TRP A 97 -12.55 -6.66 -4.66
N ALA A 98 -13.84 -6.54 -4.96
CA ALA A 98 -14.38 -6.85 -6.28
C ALA A 98 -14.26 -5.60 -7.18
N VAL A 99 -14.17 -5.82 -8.50
CA VAL A 99 -14.01 -4.86 -9.63
C VAL A 99 -15.15 -3.83 -9.77
N SER A 100 -15.92 -3.59 -8.71
CA SER A 100 -17.11 -2.75 -8.73
C SER A 100 -17.15 -1.75 -7.58
N GLY A 101 -15.98 -1.50 -6.96
CA GLY A 101 -15.91 -0.89 -5.64
C GLY A 101 -16.47 -1.83 -4.55
N PRO A 102 -16.68 -1.33 -3.32
CA PRO A 102 -17.32 -2.09 -2.27
C PRO A 102 -18.80 -2.25 -2.67
N ARG A 103 -19.10 -3.24 -3.52
CA ARG A 103 -20.49 -3.59 -3.82
C ARG A 103 -21.11 -4.12 -2.52
N GLU A 104 -21.89 -3.25 -1.89
CA GLU A 104 -23.07 -3.57 -1.11
C GLU A 104 -22.90 -4.21 0.29
N GLN A 105 -21.69 -4.53 0.77
CA GLN A 105 -21.51 -5.16 2.09
C GLN A 105 -21.09 -4.25 3.26
N TRP A 106 -20.98 -2.93 3.04
CA TRP A 106 -21.12 -1.97 4.15
C TRP A 106 -22.60 -1.70 4.47
N SER A 107 -23.55 -2.29 3.72
CA SER A 107 -24.94 -2.30 4.15
C SER A 107 -25.08 -3.24 5.35
N ARG A 108 -25.48 -2.66 6.48
CA ARG A 108 -25.88 -3.38 7.69
C ARG A 108 -27.13 -4.21 7.41
N THR A 109 -27.07 -5.29 6.64
CA THR A 109 -28.10 -6.33 6.75
C THR A 109 -27.80 -7.18 7.97
N TRP A 110 -28.38 -6.73 9.08
CA TRP A 110 -28.49 -7.44 10.35
C TRP A 110 -29.46 -8.62 10.16
N THR A 111 -28.99 -9.73 9.60
CA THR A 111 -29.78 -10.97 9.48
C THR A 111 -29.28 -12.05 10.43
N GLY A 112 -29.26 -11.77 11.74
CA GLY A 112 -29.24 -12.77 12.83
C GLY A 112 -28.07 -13.78 12.86
N ARG A 113 -27.16 -13.74 11.89
CA ARG A 113 -25.88 -14.43 11.79
C ARG A 113 -24.92 -13.35 11.30
N GLY A 114 -23.82 -13.12 12.01
CA GLY A 114 -22.95 -11.96 11.81
C GLY A 114 -22.52 -11.73 10.35
N PRO A 115 -22.06 -10.52 10.00
CA PRO A 115 -21.66 -10.18 8.64
C PRO A 115 -20.59 -11.17 8.15
N LEU A 116 -20.95 -11.97 7.14
CA LEU A 116 -20.00 -12.79 6.39
C LEU A 116 -19.12 -11.85 5.57
N ARG A 117 -18.01 -11.38 6.15
CA ARG A 117 -16.96 -10.67 5.41
C ARG A 117 -16.37 -11.64 4.39
N ARG A 118 -16.78 -11.54 3.13
CA ARG A 118 -16.07 -12.25 2.04
C ARG A 118 -14.89 -11.40 1.63
N CYS A 119 -13.71 -11.90 1.95
CA CYS A 119 -12.48 -11.43 1.37
C CYS A 119 -12.51 -11.74 -0.13
N VAL A 120 -12.52 -10.71 -0.97
CA VAL A 120 -12.38 -10.84 -2.43
C VAL A 120 -10.98 -10.37 -2.75
N GLU A 121 -10.13 -11.21 -3.33
CA GLU A 121 -8.78 -10.79 -3.70
C GLU A 121 -8.83 -9.54 -4.59
N SER A 122 -8.27 -8.43 -4.09
CA SER A 122 -8.05 -7.27 -4.93
C SER A 122 -6.99 -7.62 -5.97
N ASP A 123 -7.29 -7.31 -7.22
CA ASP A 123 -6.28 -7.36 -8.29
C ASP A 123 -5.11 -6.41 -7.99
N ALA A 124 -5.35 -5.32 -7.27
CA ALA A 124 -4.31 -4.39 -6.82
C ALA A 124 -4.04 -4.54 -5.32
N ALA A 125 -2.81 -4.90 -4.94
CA ALA A 125 -2.40 -5.02 -3.55
C ALA A 125 -2.06 -3.69 -2.87
N LEU A 126 -1.67 -2.68 -3.67
CA LEU A 126 -1.51 -1.30 -3.25
C LEU A 126 -2.50 -0.45 -4.06
N VAL A 127 -3.32 0.33 -3.36
CA VAL A 127 -4.41 1.11 -3.97
C VAL A 127 -4.26 2.57 -3.57
N ARG A 128 -4.19 3.45 -4.56
CA ARG A 128 -4.24 4.90 -4.34
C ARG A 128 -5.57 5.30 -3.72
N LEU A 129 -5.51 6.23 -2.77
CA LEU A 129 -6.66 6.96 -2.29
C LEU A 129 -6.55 8.39 -2.78
N SER A 130 -7.48 8.80 -3.64
CA SER A 130 -7.61 10.18 -4.11
C SER A 130 -8.95 10.76 -3.64
N PRO A 131 -9.14 12.10 -3.69
CA PRO A 131 -10.42 12.73 -3.40
C PRO A 131 -11.61 12.21 -4.22
N GLN A 132 -11.33 11.56 -5.36
CA GLN A 132 -12.33 10.94 -6.23
C GLN A 132 -12.59 9.46 -5.89
N SER A 133 -11.82 8.89 -4.95
CA SER A 133 -12.06 7.55 -4.42
C SER A 133 -13.30 7.54 -3.54
N ASN A 134 -14.11 6.50 -3.66
CA ASN A 134 -15.23 6.24 -2.75
C ASN A 134 -14.79 5.92 -1.31
N LEU A 135 -13.51 5.65 -1.09
CA LEU A 135 -12.92 5.47 0.24
C LEU A 135 -12.42 6.78 0.85
N TRP A 136 -12.39 7.87 0.08
CA TRP A 136 -11.93 9.16 0.57
C TRP A 136 -12.63 9.60 1.87
N PRO A 137 -13.95 9.40 2.06
CA PRO A 137 -14.61 9.76 3.32
C PRO A 137 -14.09 9.00 4.55
N HIS A 138 -13.52 7.80 4.37
CA HIS A 138 -12.95 6.98 5.45
C HIS A 138 -11.50 7.32 5.77
N LEU A 139 -10.83 8.10 4.92
CA LEU A 139 -9.43 8.41 5.10
C LEU A 139 -9.17 9.08 6.45
N GLN A 140 -10.00 10.05 6.84
CA GLN A 140 -9.82 10.76 8.10
C GLN A 140 -9.96 9.82 9.31
N GLU A 141 -10.97 8.96 9.32
CA GLU A 141 -11.17 7.92 10.33
C GLU A 141 -9.93 7.02 10.45
N TRP A 142 -9.39 6.53 9.33
CA TRP A 142 -8.16 5.74 9.35
C TRP A 142 -6.94 6.51 9.83
N LEU A 143 -6.79 7.79 9.48
CA LEU A 143 -5.66 8.59 9.95
C LEU A 143 -5.70 8.81 11.47
N ASP A 144 -6.90 8.86 12.05
CA ASP A 144 -7.11 9.03 13.48
C ASP A 144 -6.94 7.71 14.25
N GLU A 145 -7.37 6.59 13.67
CA GLU A 145 -7.31 5.27 14.32
C GLU A 145 -5.97 4.55 14.14
N LEU A 146 -5.29 4.73 13.00
CA LEU A 146 -4.07 3.98 12.71
C LEU A 146 -2.87 4.51 13.46
N THR A 147 -2.17 3.59 14.10
CA THR A 147 -0.96 3.90 14.87
C THR A 147 0.13 4.39 13.90
N PRO A 148 0.65 5.62 14.05
CA PRO A 148 1.75 6.09 13.24
C PRO A 148 3.02 5.32 13.61
N ILE A 149 3.73 4.83 12.59
CA ILE A 149 5.02 4.17 12.74
C ILE A 149 6.08 4.91 11.92
N ALA A 150 7.31 4.90 12.41
CA ALA A 150 8.47 5.42 11.70
C ALA A 150 9.24 4.25 11.08
N ALA A 151 9.70 4.40 9.84
CA ALA A 151 10.61 3.44 9.22
C ALA A 151 12.02 3.59 9.82
N ASP A 152 12.59 2.49 10.31
CA ASP A 152 14.04 2.38 10.48
C ASP A 152 14.67 2.08 9.11
N THR A 153 14.84 3.13 8.32
CA THR A 153 15.30 2.99 6.94
C THR A 153 16.72 2.46 6.83
N GLU A 154 17.57 2.76 7.82
CA GLU A 154 18.96 2.33 7.82
C GLU A 154 19.07 0.82 8.08
N SER A 155 18.43 0.32 9.14
CA SER A 155 18.44 -1.11 9.43
C SER A 155 17.68 -1.91 8.37
N GLY A 156 16.58 -1.37 7.85
CA GLY A 156 15.84 -2.00 6.75
C GLY A 156 16.66 -2.11 5.46
N GLN A 157 17.40 -1.07 5.10
CA GLN A 157 18.29 -1.09 3.94
C GLN A 157 19.43 -2.11 4.13
N ARG A 158 20.09 -2.11 5.30
CA ARG A 158 21.14 -3.10 5.63
C ARG A 158 20.62 -4.54 5.55
N TRP A 159 19.37 -4.77 5.95
CA TRP A 159 18.74 -6.09 5.84
C TRP A 159 18.49 -6.51 4.39
N LEU A 160 18.00 -5.60 3.52
CA LEU A 160 17.82 -5.89 2.09
C LEU A 160 19.13 -6.22 1.38
N GLU A 161 20.21 -5.52 1.73
CA GLU A 161 21.54 -5.74 1.14
C GLU A 161 22.09 -7.14 1.44
N GLN A 162 21.67 -7.75 2.55
CA GLN A 162 22.00 -9.14 2.89
C GLN A 162 21.14 -10.16 2.11
N GLN A 163 20.09 -9.71 1.42
CA GLN A 163 19.11 -10.55 0.73
C GLN A 163 18.83 -10.07 -0.71
N PRO A 164 19.86 -9.88 -1.56
CA PRO A 164 19.66 -9.32 -2.90
C PRO A 164 18.77 -10.18 -3.80
N TRP A 165 18.77 -11.50 -3.59
CA TRP A 165 17.91 -12.45 -4.31
C TRP A 165 16.43 -12.22 -4.01
N LEU A 166 16.08 -11.78 -2.79
CA LEU A 166 14.70 -11.54 -2.39
C LEU A 166 14.13 -10.32 -3.12
N VAL A 167 14.91 -9.24 -3.17
CA VAL A 167 14.56 -8.02 -3.92
C VAL A 167 14.38 -8.33 -5.41
N ALA A 168 15.32 -9.08 -6.01
CA ALA A 168 15.21 -9.49 -7.40
C ALA A 168 13.94 -10.32 -7.65
N THR A 169 13.65 -11.29 -6.78
CA THR A 169 12.46 -12.14 -6.87
C THR A 169 11.18 -11.32 -6.85
N HIS A 170 11.01 -10.41 -5.88
CA HIS A 170 9.81 -9.59 -5.81
C HIS A 170 9.71 -8.55 -6.92
N ARG A 171 10.83 -8.09 -7.48
CA ARG A 171 10.81 -7.28 -8.69
C ARG A 171 10.23 -8.04 -9.87
N ASP A 172 10.69 -9.25 -10.10
CA ASP A 172 10.21 -10.08 -11.21
C ASP A 172 8.73 -10.48 -11.00
N LEU A 173 8.33 -10.76 -9.76
CA LEU A 173 6.94 -11.01 -9.40
C LEU A 173 6.05 -9.76 -9.56
N ALA A 174 6.57 -8.57 -9.22
CA ALA A 174 5.86 -7.31 -9.42
C ALA A 174 5.65 -7.02 -10.92
N ASP A 175 6.63 -7.32 -11.77
CA ASP A 175 6.50 -7.23 -13.23
C ASP A 175 5.42 -8.18 -13.76
N ALA A 176 5.48 -9.45 -13.33
CA ALA A 176 4.46 -10.44 -13.66
C ALA A 176 3.06 -10.01 -13.17
N ARG A 177 2.97 -9.40 -11.99
CA ARG A 177 1.72 -8.88 -11.43
C ARG A 177 1.19 -7.72 -12.27
N ALA A 178 2.02 -6.73 -12.59
CA ALA A 178 1.65 -5.55 -13.37
C ALA A 178 1.05 -5.92 -14.73
N LEU A 179 1.59 -6.95 -15.39
CA LEU A 179 1.08 -7.48 -16.66
C LEU A 179 -0.31 -8.14 -16.53
N ARG A 180 -0.61 -8.73 -15.35
CA ARG A 180 -1.88 -9.40 -15.07
C ARG A 180 -2.98 -8.45 -14.61
N LEU A 181 -2.65 -7.19 -14.28
CA LEU A 181 -3.64 -6.24 -13.78
C LEU A 181 -4.65 -5.86 -14.87
N THR A 182 -5.93 -5.94 -14.51
CA THR A 182 -7.02 -5.35 -15.31
C THR A 182 -6.79 -3.84 -15.48
N ARG A 183 -7.44 -3.22 -16.46
CA ARG A 183 -7.30 -1.77 -16.70
C ARG A 183 -7.69 -0.95 -15.47
N GLU A 184 -8.74 -1.37 -14.77
CA GLU A 184 -9.20 -0.72 -13.55
C GLU A 184 -8.22 -0.90 -12.40
N ALA A 185 -7.73 -2.13 -12.18
CA ALA A 185 -6.72 -2.40 -11.16
C ALA A 185 -5.42 -1.63 -11.40
N ARG A 186 -4.96 -1.49 -12.66
CA ARG A 186 -3.81 -0.65 -13.01
C ARG A 186 -4.03 0.80 -12.61
N ARG A 187 -5.20 1.35 -12.89
CA ARG A 187 -5.55 2.72 -12.52
C ARG A 187 -5.55 2.91 -11.01
N LEU A 188 -6.00 1.92 -10.23
CA LEU A 188 -5.94 1.97 -8.77
C LEU A 188 -4.51 1.83 -8.24
N ALA A 189 -3.68 1.05 -8.93
CA ALA A 189 -2.26 0.84 -8.63
C ALA A 189 -1.34 1.88 -9.32
N SER A 190 -1.84 3.09 -9.60
CA SER A 190 -1.07 4.19 -10.21
C SER A 190 -1.43 5.53 -9.59
N ILE A 191 -0.49 6.19 -8.89
CA ILE A 191 -0.65 7.57 -8.44
C ILE A 191 -0.26 8.53 -9.57
N GLU A 192 -1.15 9.45 -9.91
CA GLU A 192 -0.89 10.56 -10.79
C GLU A 192 -0.62 11.85 -9.98
N PRO A 193 0.06 12.85 -10.57
CA PRO A 193 0.39 14.08 -9.86
C PRO A 193 -0.82 14.87 -9.32
N THR A 194 -2.00 14.67 -9.91
CA THR A 194 -3.26 15.34 -9.54
C THR A 194 -4.01 14.65 -8.38
N ASP A 195 -3.55 13.46 -7.96
CA ASP A 195 -4.18 12.70 -6.90
C ASP A 195 -3.79 13.17 -5.49
N GLY A 196 -2.68 13.89 -5.40
CA GLY A 196 -2.17 14.42 -4.15
C GLY A 196 -3.05 15.53 -3.60
N VAL A 197 -3.07 15.66 -2.27
CA VAL A 197 -3.61 16.84 -1.61
C VAL A 197 -2.47 17.82 -1.38
N ALA A 198 -2.64 19.03 -1.92
CA ALA A 198 -1.68 20.10 -1.73
C ALA A 198 -1.58 20.41 -0.24
N LEU A 199 -0.34 20.54 0.25
CA LEU A 199 -0.13 21.09 1.57
C LEU A 199 -0.61 22.54 1.56
N VAL A 200 -1.50 22.87 2.48
CA VAL A 200 -1.84 24.27 2.75
C VAL A 200 -0.67 24.83 3.58
N PRO A 201 0.03 25.88 3.11
CA PRO A 201 1.12 26.50 3.85
C PRO A 201 0.67 27.12 5.17
#